data_AF-A0A0D0BGX0-F1
#
_entry.id   AF-A0A0D0BGX0-F1
#
_cell.length_a   1.000
_cell.length_b   1.000
_cell.length_c   1.000
_cell.angle_alpha   90.00
_cell.angle_beta   90.00
_cell.angle_gamma   90.00
#
_symmetry.space_group_name_H-M   'P 1'
#
loop_
_entity.id
_entity.type
_entity.pdbx_description
1 polymer ?
#
loop_
_entity_poly.entity_id
_entity_poly.type
_entity_poly.pdbx_seq_one_letter_code
_entity_poly.pdbx_strand_id
1 'polypeptide(L)'
;MHVGLILYAMQIQPIALYCSILDGSSLPSPLPPHVQPQYYAAIVVAEAIGKSGNTRLSELSVESDQISGYIFYEGSQAKRMFLINHTPYFQADSQAGSARSVINVKF
;
A
#
# COMPACT_ATOMS: atom_id res chain seq x y z
N MET A 1 12.25 -13.22 25.59
CA MET A 1 11.89 -12.12 24.68
C MET A 1 11.63 -12.75 23.31
N HIS A 2 10.42 -13.30 23.13
CA HIS A 2 10.04 -14.00 21.90
C HIS A 2 9.34 -12.99 20.99
N VAL A 3 10.04 -12.52 19.97
CA VAL A 3 9.40 -11.88 18.81
C VAL A 3 8.81 -13.01 17.97
N GLY A 4 7.68 -13.51 18.45
CA GLY A 4 6.96 -14.66 17.91
C GLY A 4 5.52 -14.27 17.62
N LEU A 5 5.33 -13.40 16.62
CA LEU A 5 4.03 -13.22 15.98
C LEU A 5 4.23 -13.21 14.46
N ILE A 6 4.45 -14.41 13.93
CA ILE A 6 3.79 -14.91 12.71
C ILE A 6 3.66 -13.85 11.59
N LEU A 7 4.80 -13.47 11.01
CA LEU A 7 4.93 -12.97 9.63
C LEU A 7 4.74 -14.11 8.60
N TYR A 8 4.00 -15.17 8.94
CA TYR A 8 3.97 -16.45 8.21
C TYR A 8 3.16 -16.41 6.89
N ALA A 9 2.67 -15.25 6.52
CA ALA A 9 2.15 -14.99 5.19
C ALA A 9 2.45 -13.53 4.85
N MET A 10 3.69 -13.24 4.47
CA MET A 10 3.87 -12.13 3.54
C MET A 10 3.10 -12.51 2.27
N GLN A 11 1.83 -12.05 2.18
CA GLN A 11 0.92 -12.08 1.01
C GLN A 11 1.47 -11.22 -0.15
N ILE A 12 2.79 -11.24 -0.33
CA ILE A 12 3.53 -10.63 -1.43
C ILE A 12 3.74 -11.70 -2.52
N GLN A 13 3.07 -12.85 -2.43
CA GLN A 13 3.10 -13.88 -3.45
C GLN A 13 1.69 -14.48 -3.61
N PRO A 14 1.32 -14.94 -4.82
CA PRO A 14 0.08 -15.66 -5.02
C PRO A 14 0.04 -16.93 -4.16
N ILE A 15 -1.02 -17.09 -3.37
CA ILE A 15 -1.24 -18.28 -2.53
C ILE A 15 -2.69 -18.77 -2.69
N ALA A 16 -2.87 -20.08 -2.67
CA ALA A 16 -4.20 -20.69 -2.69
C ALA A 16 -4.95 -20.35 -1.39
N LEU A 17 -6.24 -20.08 -1.50
CA LEU A 17 -7.06 -19.66 -0.37
C LEU A 17 -7.89 -20.83 0.16
N TYR A 18 -7.73 -21.15 1.43
CA TYR A 18 -8.45 -22.23 2.11
C TYR A 18 -9.64 -21.72 2.94
N CYS A 19 -9.74 -20.41 3.13
CA CYS A 19 -10.83 -19.73 3.82
C CYS A 19 -11.33 -18.52 3.02
N SER A 20 -12.58 -18.13 3.23
CA SER A 20 -13.22 -16.99 2.58
C SER A 20 -12.64 -15.66 3.09
N ILE A 21 -12.35 -14.71 2.19
CA ILE A 21 -11.93 -13.35 2.56
C ILE A 21 -13.07 -12.46 3.08
N LEU A 22 -14.32 -12.90 2.92
CA LEU A 22 -15.49 -12.12 3.32
C LEU A 22 -15.85 -12.34 4.79
N ASP A 23 -15.66 -13.56 5.29
CA ASP A 23 -16.14 -13.99 6.60
C ASP A 23 -15.22 -15.00 7.32
N GLY A 24 -14.13 -15.45 6.69
CA GLY A 24 -13.18 -16.38 7.28
C GLY A 24 -13.63 -17.85 7.29
N SER A 25 -14.78 -18.21 6.70
CA SER A 25 -15.26 -19.59 6.68
C SER A 25 -14.34 -20.52 5.87
N SER A 26 -14.28 -21.80 6.19
CA SER A 26 -13.55 -22.78 5.37
C SER A 26 -14.17 -22.92 3.98
N LEU A 27 -13.34 -23.01 2.94
CA LEU A 27 -13.79 -23.25 1.57
C LEU A 27 -13.84 -24.76 1.29
N PRO A 28 -14.85 -25.24 0.53
CA PRO A 28 -14.97 -26.67 0.19
C PRO A 28 -13.85 -27.17 -0.73
N SER A 29 -13.22 -26.26 -1.47
CA SER A 29 -12.00 -26.49 -2.24
C SER A 29 -11.15 -25.23 -2.18
N PRO A 30 -9.81 -25.33 -2.18
CA PRO A 30 -8.95 -24.15 -2.22
C PRO A 30 -9.22 -23.33 -3.48
N LEU A 31 -9.37 -22.02 -3.33
CA LEU A 31 -9.38 -21.12 -4.49
C LEU A 31 -7.97 -21.06 -5.11
N PRO A 32 -7.85 -20.97 -6.44
CA PRO A 32 -6.56 -20.84 -7.10
C PRO A 32 -5.73 -19.67 -6.55
N PRO A 33 -4.39 -19.73 -6.67
CA PRO A 33 -3.52 -18.63 -6.28
C PRO A 33 -3.96 -17.32 -6.93
N HIS A 34 -4.22 -16.31 -6.11
CA HIS A 34 -4.59 -14.97 -6.57
C HIS A 34 -3.73 -13.91 -5.91
N VAL A 35 -3.61 -12.79 -6.59
CA VAL A 35 -2.86 -11.62 -6.14
C VAL A 35 -3.73 -10.84 -5.18
N GLN A 36 -3.20 -10.52 -4.00
CA GLN A 36 -3.91 -9.76 -2.97
C GLN A 36 -3.52 -8.28 -3.00
N PRO A 37 -4.34 -7.37 -2.43
CA PRO A 37 -4.03 -5.94 -2.39
C PRO A 37 -2.61 -5.60 -1.87
N GLN A 38 -2.11 -6.36 -0.89
CA GLN A 38 -0.76 -6.20 -0.33
C GLN A 38 0.34 -6.40 -1.36
N TYR A 39 0.14 -7.29 -2.35
CA TYR A 39 1.08 -7.50 -3.45
C TYR A 39 1.25 -6.25 -4.30
N TYR A 40 0.14 -5.58 -4.63
CA TYR A 40 0.18 -4.33 -5.40
C TYR A 40 0.90 -3.23 -4.62
N ALA A 41 0.63 -3.12 -3.31
CA ALA A 41 1.36 -2.19 -2.45
C ALA A 41 2.87 -2.48 -2.45
N ALA A 42 3.26 -3.76 -2.38
CA ALA A 42 4.66 -4.16 -2.43
C ALA A 42 5.33 -3.80 -3.77
N ILE A 43 4.64 -3.93 -4.91
CA ILE A 43 5.16 -3.50 -6.22
C ILE A 43 5.46 -2.00 -6.21
N VAL A 44 4.49 -1.18 -5.77
CA VAL A 44 4.64 0.29 -5.77
C VAL A 44 5.78 0.72 -4.84
N VAL A 45 5.89 0.09 -3.66
CA VAL A 45 6.99 0.36 -2.72
C VAL A 45 8.33 -0.09 -3.31
N ALA A 46 8.39 -1.24 -3.98
CA ALA A 46 9.62 -1.72 -4.63
C ALA A 46 10.08 -0.75 -5.73
N GLU A 47 9.15 -0.17 -6.48
CA GLU A 47 9.44 0.88 -7.46
C GLU A 47 9.99 2.15 -6.79
N ALA A 48 9.40 2.57 -5.66
CA ALA A 48 9.87 3.72 -4.89
C ALA A 48 11.27 3.51 -4.30
N ILE A 49 11.57 2.29 -3.81
CA ILE A 49 12.91 1.92 -3.32
C ILE A 49 13.93 1.95 -4.47
N GLY A 50 13.56 1.49 -5.66
CA GLY A 50 14.44 1.48 -6.84
C GLY A 50 15.58 0.48 -6.73
N LYS A 51 16.57 0.60 -7.63
CA LYS A 51 17.65 -0.40 -7.82
C LYS A 51 19.00 0.00 -7.20
N SER A 52 19.10 1.18 -6.59
CA SER A 52 20.38 1.77 -6.14
C SER A 52 21.00 1.04 -4.95
N GLY A 53 20.19 0.35 -4.15
CA GLY A 53 20.61 -0.29 -2.89
C GLY A 53 20.97 0.67 -1.76
N ASN A 54 20.90 1.98 -1.97
CA ASN A 54 21.25 3.02 -0.98
C ASN A 54 20.10 4.03 -0.78
N THR A 55 18.87 3.55 -0.92
CA THR A 55 17.68 4.38 -0.77
C THR A 55 17.40 4.64 0.71
N ARG A 56 17.13 5.90 1.04
CA ARG A 56 16.75 6.34 2.39
C ARG A 56 15.32 6.87 2.35
N LEU A 57 14.54 6.54 3.37
CA LEU A 57 13.14 6.92 3.50
C LEU A 57 12.99 7.99 4.58
N SER A 58 12.16 9.00 4.33
CA SER A 58 11.62 9.88 5.36
C SER A 58 10.11 10.00 5.19
N GLU A 59 9.39 10.09 6.29
CA GLU A 59 8.00 10.53 6.26
C GLU A 59 7.94 12.02 5.92
N LEU A 60 6.92 12.42 5.17
CA LEU A 60 6.62 13.81 4.83
C LEU A 60 5.49 14.31 5.72
N SER A 61 5.69 15.48 6.31
CA SER A 61 4.59 16.21 6.94
C SER A 61 3.70 16.80 5.85
N VAL A 62 2.44 16.38 5.81
CA VAL A 62 1.42 16.87 4.87
C VAL A 62 0.31 17.54 5.68
N GLU A 63 -0.17 18.70 5.22
CA GLU A 63 -1.27 19.44 5.86
C GLU A 63 -2.65 18.79 5.54
N SER A 64 -2.78 17.49 5.76
CA SER A 64 -4.03 16.74 5.55
C SER A 64 -4.05 15.47 6.37
N ASP A 65 -5.08 15.31 7.19
CA ASP A 65 -5.32 14.10 7.99
C ASP A 65 -5.67 12.87 7.14
N GLN A 66 -5.97 13.08 5.85
CA GLN A 66 -6.35 12.01 4.92
C GLN A 66 -5.19 11.55 4.04
N ILE A 67 -4.02 12.18 4.12
CA ILE A 67 -2.89 11.88 3.25
C ILE A 67 -1.67 11.52 4.09
N SER A 68 -1.12 10.33 3.85
CA SER A 68 0.23 9.99 4.32
C SER A 68 1.22 10.18 3.18
N GLY A 69 2.37 10.80 3.49
CA GLY A 69 3.41 11.06 2.50
C GLY A 69 4.75 10.49 2.92
N TYR A 70 5.51 9.99 1.96
CA TYR A 70 6.84 9.44 2.14
C TYR A 70 7.75 9.86 1.00
N ILE A 71 8.98 10.23 1.31
CA ILE A 71 9.98 10.63 0.32
C ILE A 71 11.18 9.69 0.37
N PHE A 72 11.67 9.34 -0.82
CA PHE A 72 12.76 8.41 -1.04
C PHE A 72 13.94 9.17 -1.63
N TYR A 73 15.06 9.13 -0.92
CA TYR A 73 16.31 9.76 -1.30
C TYR A 73 17.30 8.73 -1.82
N GLU A 74 18.07 9.12 -2.83
CA GLU A 74 19.29 8.42 -3.23
C GLU A 74 20.46 9.38 -3.00
N GLY A 75 21.29 9.09 -2.00
CA GLY A 75 22.28 10.06 -1.50
C GLY A 75 21.62 11.26 -0.82
N SER A 76 21.88 12.47 -1.33
CA SER A 76 21.28 13.72 -0.86
C SER A 76 20.12 14.22 -1.72
N GLN A 77 19.76 13.49 -2.79
CA GLN A 77 18.73 13.91 -3.73
C GLN A 77 17.43 13.16 -3.50
N ALA A 78 16.32 13.89 -3.37
CA ALA A 78 14.99 13.32 -3.44
C ALA A 78 14.74 12.79 -4.85
N LYS A 79 14.38 11.51 -4.98
CA LYS A 79 14.14 10.87 -6.27
C LYS A 79 12.67 10.52 -6.49
N ARG A 80 11.98 10.09 -5.43
CA ARG A 80 10.61 9.56 -5.53
C ARG A 80 9.83 9.94 -4.28
N MET A 81 8.52 9.99 -4.44
CA MET A 81 7.58 10.24 -3.35
C MET A 81 6.42 9.26 -3.47
N PHE A 82 5.94 8.78 -2.33
CA PHE A 82 4.78 7.92 -2.22
C PHE A 82 3.72 8.61 -1.36
N LEU A 83 2.53 8.78 -1.93
CA LEU A 83 1.40 9.43 -1.29
C LEU A 83 0.26 8.42 -1.20
N ILE A 84 -0.31 8.27 0.00
CA ILE A 84 -1.47 7.42 0.24
C ILE A 84 -2.64 8.32 0.59
N ASN A 85 -3.72 8.23 -0.19
CA ASN A 85 -4.98 8.88 0.12
C ASN A 85 -5.89 7.87 0.85
N HIS A 86 -6.25 8.20 2.09
CA HIS A 86 -7.11 7.39 2.96
C HIS A 86 -8.59 7.74 2.84
N THR A 87 -8.97 8.70 1.99
CA THR A 87 -10.38 9.00 1.73
C THR A 87 -11.06 7.78 1.10
N PRO A 88 -12.08 7.18 1.75
CA PRO A 88 -12.82 6.08 1.15
C PRO A 88 -13.56 6.51 -0.12
N TYR A 89 -13.93 5.53 -0.95
CA TYR A 89 -14.81 5.77 -2.09
C TYR A 89 -16.11 5.01 -1.92
N PHE A 90 -17.21 5.75 -1.90
CA PHE A 90 -18.56 5.20 -1.80
C PHE A 90 -19.30 5.37 -3.13
N GLN A 91 -20.30 4.52 -3.36
CA GLN A 91 -21.12 4.59 -4.58
C GLN A 91 -21.85 5.94 -4.74
N ALA A 92 -22.16 6.61 -3.62
CA ALA A 92 -22.74 7.95 -3.64
C ALA A 92 -21.78 9.02 -4.23
N ASP A 93 -20.46 8.82 -4.09
CA ASP A 93 -19.45 9.73 -4.63
C ASP A 93 -19.40 9.66 -6.16
N SER A 94 -19.77 8.51 -6.75
CA SER A 94 -19.88 8.34 -8.20
C SER A 94 -20.98 9.18 -8.82
N GLN A 95 -22.04 9.49 -8.05
CA GLN A 95 -23.20 10.26 -8.53
C GLN A 95 -23.03 11.76 -8.29
N ALA A 96 -22.24 12.16 -7.30
CA ALA A 96 -22.12 13.54 -6.85
C ALA A 96 -21.08 14.38 -7.61
N GLY A 97 -20.29 13.79 -8.53
CA GLY A 97 -19.19 14.52 -9.19
C GLY A 97 -18.17 15.09 -8.19
N SER A 98 -18.03 14.46 -7.02
CA SER A 98 -17.29 15.00 -5.89
C SER A 98 -15.81 15.17 -6.21
N ALA A 99 -15.30 16.40 -6.11
CA ALA A 99 -13.90 16.72 -6.33
C ALA A 99 -13.02 16.04 -5.28
N ARG A 100 -12.02 15.29 -5.73
CA ARG A 100 -11.06 14.62 -4.85
C ARG A 100 -10.08 15.63 -4.24
N SER A 101 -9.48 15.24 -3.12
CA SER A 101 -8.40 16.03 -2.51
C SER A 101 -7.26 16.22 -3.51
N VAL A 102 -6.95 17.48 -3.84
CA VAL A 102 -5.86 17.85 -4.74
C VAL A 102 -4.63 18.12 -3.89
N ILE A 103 -3.54 17.39 -4.18
CA ILE A 103 -2.27 17.55 -3.48
C ILE A 103 -1.39 18.48 -4.30
N ASN A 104 -1.13 19.67 -3.78
CA ASN A 104 -0.16 20.59 -4.38
C ASN A 104 1.21 20.33 -3.75
N VAL A 105 2.09 19.69 -4.52
CA VAL A 105 3.45 19.38 -4.08
C VAL A 105 4.38 20.46 -4.65
N LYS A 106 5.04 21.22 -3.78
CA LYS A 106 6.05 22.20 -4.19
C LYS A 106 7.43 21.64 -3.87
N PHE A 107 8.31 21.64 -4.87
CA PHE A 107 9.71 21.21 -4.78
C PHE A 107 10.64 22.42 -4.84
#